data_AF-A0A7S0C993-F1
#
_entry.id   AF-A0A7S0C993-F1
#
_cell.length_a   1.000
_cell.length_b   1.000
_cell.length_c   1.000
_cell.angle_alpha   90.00
_cell.angle_beta   90.00
_cell.angle_gamma   90.00
#
_symmetry.space_group_name_H-M   'P 1'
#
loop_
_entity.id
_entity.type
_entity.pdbx_description
1 polymer ?
#
loop_
_entity_poly.entity_id
_entity_poly.type
_entity_poly.pdbx_seq_one_letter_code
_entity_poly.pdbx_strand_id
1 'polypeptide(L)'
;QYQLLEQQRKDQDERDNQQMLVAKQQQTLMDESGKMLEYLRKEVFKLRSQNSQLRTDFDLLKENNKRLMDANASAGASFAALNQHSKGLNKTNSKLKTELQKNKQQVTKMNLTQIELKEELKMKQATYISEVHTRLQYQKTMQKIVEGIQERCPDENLVEDILALSDDCESDYMNGPTGMVSAPSPAKQVTSIFSSMASPAASMGADESLERSTSISGRFMSFFGGTKEPEAPAMKTIQDKPQLANLQSFGGSFSEA
;
A
#
# COMPACT_ATOMS: atom_id res chain seq x y z
N GLN A 1 77.14 96.68 40.52
CA GLN A 1 76.91 96.37 39.10
C GLN A 1 77.00 94.87 38.81
N TYR A 2 78.03 94.14 39.27
CA TYR A 2 78.17 92.69 39.03
C TYR A 2 77.02 91.82 39.57
N GLN A 3 76.54 92.08 40.80
CA GLN A 3 75.42 91.33 41.40
C GLN A 3 74.09 91.49 40.63
N LEU A 4 73.86 92.63 39.96
CA LEU A 4 72.64 92.88 39.20
C LEU A 4 72.63 92.11 37.86
N LEU A 5 73.79 92.00 37.20
CA LEU A 5 73.93 91.20 35.98
C LEU A 5 73.79 89.70 36.26
N GLU A 6 74.29 89.24 37.41
CA GLU A 6 74.22 87.83 37.82
C GLU A 6 72.79 87.43 38.19
N GLN A 7 72.04 88.35 38.79
CA GLN A 7 70.61 88.18 39.07
C GLN A 7 69.77 88.19 37.78
N GLN A 8 70.04 89.11 36.84
CA GLN A 8 69.37 89.10 35.54
C GLN A 8 69.63 87.82 34.74
N ARG A 9 70.84 87.24 34.83
CA ARG A 9 71.13 85.94 34.23
C ARG A 9 70.35 84.80 34.89
N LYS A 10 70.28 84.76 36.23
CA LYS A 10 69.47 83.76 36.94
C LYS A 10 67.98 83.87 36.62
N ASP A 11 67.43 85.08 36.60
CA ASP A 11 66.02 85.30 36.26
C ASP A 11 65.71 84.99 34.78
N GLN A 12 66.72 85.06 33.91
CA GLN A 12 66.59 84.65 32.52
C GLN A 12 66.70 83.13 32.35
N ASP A 13 67.65 82.50 33.03
CA ASP A 13 67.78 81.03 33.09
C ASP A 13 66.53 80.38 33.71
N GLU A 14 65.93 80.98 34.75
CA GLU A 14 64.69 80.50 35.36
C GLU A 14 63.49 80.63 34.42
N ARG A 15 63.38 81.74 33.68
CA ARG A 15 62.33 81.94 32.67
C ARG A 15 62.48 80.97 31.50
N ASP A 16 63.69 80.77 31.01
CA ASP A 16 63.97 79.82 29.93
C ASP A 16 63.70 78.38 30.38
N ASN A 17 64.04 78.03 31.62
CA ASN A 17 63.72 76.74 32.20
C ASN A 17 62.20 76.55 32.39
N GLN A 18 61.46 77.59 32.79
CA GLN A 18 59.99 77.56 32.87
C GLN A 18 59.34 77.40 31.50
N GLN A 19 59.82 78.12 30.48
CA GLN A 19 59.34 77.97 29.10
C GLN A 19 59.64 76.58 28.55
N MET A 20 60.82 76.03 28.83
CA MET A 20 61.19 74.66 28.46
C MET A 20 60.28 73.63 29.15
N LEU A 21 59.92 73.85 30.42
CA LEU A 21 59.03 72.96 31.17
C LEU A 21 57.61 72.98 30.57
N VAL A 22 57.09 74.16 30.24
CA VAL A 22 55.79 74.34 29.59
C VAL A 22 55.80 73.69 28.20
N ALA A 23 56.86 73.90 27.40
CA ALA A 23 57.01 73.28 26.09
C ALA A 23 57.07 71.74 26.19
N LYS A 24 57.81 71.21 27.18
CA LYS A 24 57.87 69.76 27.44
C LYS A 24 56.52 69.20 27.87
N GLN A 25 55.79 69.90 28.73
CA GLN A 25 54.44 69.50 29.13
C GLN A 25 53.46 69.54 27.95
N GLN A 26 53.57 70.55 27.09
CA GLN A 26 52.77 70.66 25.88
C GLN A 26 53.10 69.55 24.88
N GLN A 27 54.38 69.18 24.73
CA GLN A 27 54.81 68.06 23.90
C GLN A 27 54.25 66.73 24.43
N THR A 28 54.31 66.49 25.74
CA THR A 28 53.72 65.28 26.35
C THR A 28 52.21 65.21 26.08
N LEU A 29 51.48 66.32 26.22
CA LEU A 29 50.05 66.38 25.90
C LEU A 29 49.77 66.12 24.41
N MET A 30 50.63 66.60 23.51
CA MET A 30 50.55 66.29 22.07
C MET A 30 50.78 64.80 21.81
N ASP A 31 51.77 64.19 22.47
CA ASP A 31 52.06 62.76 22.31
C ASP A 31 50.94 61.88 22.88
N GLU A 32 50.35 62.26 24.02
CA GLU A 32 49.20 61.57 24.63
C GLU A 32 47.94 61.71 23.80
N SER A 33 47.62 62.91 23.31
CA SER A 33 46.50 63.13 22.40
C SER A 33 46.70 62.41 21.06
N GLY A 34 47.93 62.32 20.57
CA GLY A 34 48.28 61.51 19.40
C GLY A 34 47.99 60.03 19.60
N LYS A 35 48.39 59.44 20.74
CA LYS A 35 48.07 58.05 21.11
C LYS A 35 46.57 57.82 21.21
N MET A 36 45.83 58.75 21.80
CA MET A 36 44.37 58.66 21.93
C MET A 36 43.68 58.71 20.55
N LEU A 37 44.10 59.60 19.65
CA LEU A 37 43.57 59.66 18.28
C LEU A 37 43.82 58.35 17.52
N GLU A 38 45.00 57.76 17.69
CA GLU A 38 45.33 56.49 17.05
C GLU A 38 44.49 55.34 17.60
N TYR A 39 44.26 55.28 18.92
CA TYR A 39 43.33 54.32 19.52
C TYR A 39 41.91 54.49 18.97
N LEU A 40 41.39 55.72 18.92
CA LEU A 40 40.06 56.00 18.38
C LEU A 40 39.93 55.59 16.91
N ARG A 41 40.97 55.83 16.08
CA ARG A 41 40.98 55.37 14.69
C ARG A 41 40.89 53.86 14.58
N LYS A 42 41.68 53.13 15.38
CA LYS A 42 41.65 51.67 15.44
C LYS A 42 40.29 51.15 15.88
N GLU A 43 39.69 51.76 16.90
CA GLU A 43 38.38 51.35 17.39
C GLU A 43 37.28 51.64 16.36
N VAL A 44 37.30 52.79 15.69
CA VAL A 44 36.36 53.10 14.59
C VAL A 44 36.51 52.09 13.45
N PHE A 45 37.73 51.74 13.05
CA PHE A 45 37.98 50.74 12.02
C PHE A 45 37.43 49.36 12.44
N LYS A 46 37.70 48.95 13.68
CA LYS A 46 37.20 47.71 14.25
C LYS A 46 35.68 47.67 14.31
N LEU A 47 35.03 48.73 14.78
CA LEU A 47 33.57 48.85 14.85
C LEU A 47 32.93 48.80 13.45
N ARG A 48 33.55 49.43 12.45
CA ARG A 48 33.08 49.34 11.05
C ARG A 48 33.19 47.92 10.51
N SER A 49 34.32 47.26 10.76
CA SER A 49 34.52 45.85 10.37
C SER A 49 33.49 44.94 11.04
N GLN A 50 33.24 45.11 12.34
CA GLN A 50 32.23 44.35 13.08
C GLN A 50 30.82 44.63 12.56
N ASN A 51 30.48 45.89 12.25
CA ASN A 51 29.16 46.22 11.69
C ASN A 51 28.95 45.58 10.31
N SER A 52 29.98 45.56 9.46
CA SER A 52 29.92 44.88 8.16
C SER A 52 29.74 43.37 8.31
N GLN A 53 30.43 42.76 9.28
CA GLN A 53 30.26 41.34 9.57
C GLN A 53 28.83 41.04 10.06
N LEU A 54 28.32 41.82 11.02
CA LEU A 54 26.97 41.65 11.56
C LEU A 54 25.88 41.77 10.48
N ARG A 55 26.05 42.65 9.50
CA ARG A 55 25.13 42.75 8.36
C ARG A 55 25.14 41.48 7.51
N THR A 56 26.33 40.94 7.24
CA THR A 56 26.49 39.70 6.49
C THR A 56 25.85 38.52 7.24
N ASP A 57 26.11 38.40 8.53
CA ASP A 57 25.54 37.35 9.38
C ASP A 57 24.01 37.46 9.45
N PHE A 58 23.48 38.68 9.53
CA PHE A 58 22.04 38.94 9.51
C PHE A 58 21.39 38.50 8.20
N ASP A 59 22.00 38.82 7.06
CA ASP A 59 21.48 38.41 5.75
C ASP A 59 21.51 36.88 5.59
N LEU A 60 22.58 36.22 6.05
CA LEU A 60 22.67 34.75 6.08
C LEU A 60 21.60 34.13 6.97
N LEU A 61 21.34 34.70 8.14
CA LEU A 61 20.32 34.22 9.05
C LEU A 61 18.92 34.37 8.45
N LYS A 62 18.65 35.48 7.76
CA LYS A 62 17.39 35.73 7.07
C LYS A 62 17.14 34.70 5.96
N GLU A 63 18.15 34.41 5.14
CA GLU A 63 18.05 33.40 4.08
C GLU A 63 17.88 31.99 4.66
N ASN A 64 18.60 31.65 5.73
CA ASN A 64 18.45 30.37 6.41
C ASN A 64 17.04 30.20 6.99
N ASN A 65 16.52 31.23 7.64
CA ASN A 65 15.17 31.22 8.21
C ASN A 65 14.11 31.04 7.12
N LYS A 66 14.25 31.75 5.99
CA LYS A 66 13.38 31.58 4.82
C LYS A 66 13.40 30.14 4.29
N ARG A 67 14.60 29.57 4.10
CA ARG A 67 14.76 28.18 3.65
C ARG A 67 14.11 27.19 4.63
N LEU A 68 14.21 27.43 5.94
CA LEU A 68 13.55 26.60 6.95
C LEU A 68 12.03 26.73 6.88
N MET A 69 11.49 27.93 6.65
CA MET A 69 10.05 28.13 6.44
C MET A 69 9.55 27.36 5.21
N ASP A 70 10.27 27.45 4.08
CA ASP A 70 9.91 26.75 2.84
C ASP A 70 9.99 25.22 3.01
N ALA A 71 11.02 24.73 3.71
CA ALA A 71 11.15 23.32 4.04
C ALA A 71 10.02 22.82 4.96
N ASN A 72 9.67 23.60 5.99
CA ASN A 72 8.56 23.26 6.89
C ASN A 72 7.21 23.27 6.17
N ALA A 73 6.95 24.24 5.31
CA ALA A 73 5.74 24.28 4.48
C ALA A 73 5.67 23.05 3.56
N SER A 74 6.79 22.71 2.90
CA SER A 74 6.90 21.54 2.02
C SER A 74 6.71 20.21 2.77
N ALA A 75 7.27 20.09 3.98
CA ALA A 75 7.07 18.94 4.85
C ALA A 75 5.60 18.82 5.28
N GLY A 76 4.96 19.93 5.66
CA GLY A 76 3.54 19.98 6.00
C GLY A 76 2.64 19.50 4.85
N ALA A 77 2.89 19.97 3.63
CA ALA A 77 2.18 19.51 2.44
C ALA A 77 2.40 18.01 2.19
N SER A 78 3.62 17.52 2.36
CA SER A 78 3.96 16.10 2.20
C SER A 78 3.25 15.20 3.22
N PHE A 79 3.17 15.62 4.49
CA PHE A 79 2.42 14.91 5.52
C PHE A 79 0.92 14.87 5.22
N ALA A 80 0.35 15.98 4.74
CA ALA A 80 -1.05 16.03 4.34
C ALA A 80 -1.34 15.06 3.18
N ALA A 81 -0.47 15.04 2.15
CA ALA A 81 -0.58 14.11 1.02
C ALA A 81 -0.47 12.64 1.48
N LEU A 82 0.51 12.33 2.34
CA LEU A 82 0.68 10.99 2.89
C LEU A 82 -0.54 10.53 3.71
N ASN A 83 -1.11 11.43 4.52
CA ASN A 83 -2.32 11.13 5.29
C ASN A 83 -3.52 10.85 4.37
N GLN A 84 -3.71 11.64 3.30
CA GLN A 84 -4.76 11.38 2.33
C GLN A 84 -4.55 10.04 1.60
N HIS A 85 -3.31 9.73 1.22
CA HIS A 85 -2.96 8.44 0.62
C HIS A 85 -3.25 7.27 1.57
N SER A 86 -2.88 7.38 2.85
CA SER A 86 -3.18 6.39 3.89
C SER A 86 -4.69 6.17 4.06
N LYS A 87 -5.50 7.24 4.09
CA LYS A 87 -6.97 7.15 4.10
C LYS A 87 -7.51 6.45 2.85
N GLY A 88 -6.95 6.76 1.67
CA GLY A 88 -7.29 6.11 0.42
C GLY A 88 -7.04 4.60 0.45
N LEU A 89 -5.84 4.19 0.89
CA LEU A 89 -5.47 2.79 1.04
C LEU A 89 -6.39 2.05 2.04
N ASN A 90 -6.73 2.68 3.17
CA ASN A 90 -7.65 2.09 4.14
C ASN A 90 -9.05 1.88 3.55
N LYS A 91 -9.55 2.83 2.74
CA LYS A 91 -10.83 2.67 2.04
C LYS A 91 -10.79 1.52 1.04
N THR A 92 -9.72 1.40 0.26
CA THR A 92 -9.54 0.30 -0.70
C THR A 92 -9.42 -1.05 -0.01
N ASN A 93 -8.63 -1.14 1.07
CA ASN A 93 -8.50 -2.36 1.87
C ASN A 93 -9.83 -2.82 2.46
N SER A 94 -10.65 -1.89 2.97
CA SER A 94 -11.99 -2.21 3.46
C SER A 94 -12.90 -2.77 2.36
N LYS A 95 -12.88 -2.17 1.16
CA LYS A 95 -13.63 -2.69 0.00
C LYS A 95 -13.20 -4.10 -0.39
N LEU A 96 -11.88 -4.33 -0.52
CA LEU A 96 -11.34 -5.64 -0.88
C LEU A 96 -11.69 -6.72 0.16
N LYS A 97 -11.70 -6.38 1.45
CA LYS A 97 -12.17 -7.29 2.50
C LYS A 97 -13.63 -7.68 2.32
N THR A 98 -14.50 -6.71 2.03
CA THR A 98 -15.92 -6.97 1.76
C THR A 98 -16.12 -7.85 0.52
N GLU A 99 -15.42 -7.56 -0.58
CA GLU A 99 -15.48 -8.36 -1.80
C GLU A 99 -14.97 -9.79 -1.58
N LEU A 100 -13.86 -9.95 -0.85
CA LEU A 100 -13.34 -11.25 -0.48
C LEU A 100 -14.36 -12.07 0.32
N GLN A 101 -15.04 -11.44 1.28
CA GLN A 101 -16.09 -12.11 2.06
C GLN A 101 -17.28 -12.52 1.18
N LYS A 102 -17.72 -11.65 0.28
CA LYS A 102 -18.79 -11.95 -0.69
C LYS A 102 -18.42 -13.13 -1.58
N ASN A 103 -17.20 -13.15 -2.12
CA ASN A 103 -16.71 -14.23 -2.96
C ASN A 103 -16.61 -15.55 -2.19
N LYS A 104 -16.15 -15.53 -0.93
CA LYS A 104 -16.15 -16.71 -0.05
C LYS A 104 -17.57 -17.27 0.14
N GLN A 105 -18.55 -16.41 0.40
CA GLN A 105 -19.95 -16.83 0.52
C GLN A 105 -20.49 -17.45 -0.78
N GLN A 106 -20.14 -16.87 -1.93
CA GLN A 106 -20.54 -17.40 -3.24
C GLN A 106 -19.93 -18.79 -3.49
N VAL A 107 -18.64 -18.98 -3.20
CA VAL A 107 -17.97 -20.28 -3.32
C VAL A 107 -18.64 -21.33 -2.44
N THR A 108 -18.94 -20.99 -1.18
CA THR A 108 -19.67 -21.91 -0.28
C THR A 108 -21.03 -22.29 -0.84
N LYS A 109 -21.79 -21.32 -1.37
CA LYS A 109 -23.10 -21.58 -1.99
C LYS A 109 -22.97 -22.52 -3.20
N MET A 110 -22.01 -22.26 -4.08
CA MET A 110 -21.77 -23.11 -5.26
C MET A 110 -21.37 -24.54 -4.87
N ASN A 111 -20.57 -24.70 -3.82
CA ASN A 111 -20.19 -26.02 -3.32
C ASN A 111 -21.39 -26.80 -2.79
N LEU A 112 -22.31 -26.14 -2.06
CA LEU A 112 -23.56 -26.78 -1.60
C LEU A 112 -24.42 -27.25 -2.78
N THR A 113 -24.66 -26.37 -3.75
CA THR A 113 -25.43 -26.74 -4.96
C THR A 113 -24.75 -27.86 -5.75
N GLN A 114 -23.41 -27.90 -5.81
CA GLN A 114 -22.70 -29.01 -6.44
C GLN A 114 -22.95 -30.34 -5.72
N ILE A 115 -22.98 -30.34 -4.39
CA ILE A 115 -23.26 -31.54 -3.59
C ILE A 115 -24.70 -32.01 -3.86
N GLU A 116 -25.68 -31.11 -3.78
CA GLU A 116 -27.09 -31.42 -4.05
C GLU A 116 -27.30 -32.04 -5.44
N LEU A 117 -26.70 -31.46 -6.48
CA LEU A 117 -26.79 -31.98 -7.85
C LEU A 117 -26.12 -33.35 -8.01
N LYS A 118 -25.01 -33.60 -7.29
CA LYS A 118 -24.36 -34.91 -7.29
C LYS A 118 -25.22 -35.98 -6.60
N GLU A 119 -25.88 -35.62 -5.50
CA GLU A 119 -26.80 -36.52 -4.80
C GLU A 119 -28.04 -36.83 -5.64
N GLU A 120 -28.64 -35.82 -6.28
CA GLU A 120 -29.77 -36.00 -7.19
C GLU A 120 -29.41 -36.91 -8.38
N LEU A 121 -28.23 -36.70 -8.98
CA LEU A 121 -27.73 -37.55 -10.07
C LEU A 121 -27.58 -39.00 -9.61
N LYS A 122 -26.97 -39.24 -8.44
CA LYS A 122 -26.80 -40.58 -7.87
C LYS A 122 -28.14 -41.25 -7.59
N MET A 123 -29.12 -40.49 -7.09
CA MET A 123 -30.48 -40.99 -6.87
C MET A 123 -31.15 -41.41 -8.17
N LYS A 124 -31.11 -40.57 -9.21
CA LYS A 124 -31.67 -40.89 -10.53
C LYS A 124 -31.00 -42.12 -11.16
N GLN A 125 -29.68 -42.24 -11.03
CA GLN A 125 -28.95 -43.43 -11.48
C GLN A 125 -29.41 -44.70 -10.74
N ALA A 126 -29.56 -44.64 -9.41
CA ALA A 126 -30.04 -45.76 -8.62
C ALA A 126 -31.46 -46.18 -9.03
N THR A 127 -32.37 -45.22 -9.23
CA THR A 127 -33.73 -45.47 -9.71
C THR A 127 -33.70 -46.14 -11.09
N TYR A 128 -32.91 -45.60 -12.03
CA TYR A 128 -32.79 -46.17 -13.37
C TYR A 128 -32.27 -47.61 -13.34
N ILE A 129 -31.22 -47.90 -12.56
CA ILE A 129 -30.68 -49.26 -12.41
C ILE A 129 -31.75 -50.20 -11.83
N SER A 130 -32.49 -49.76 -10.80
CA SER A 130 -33.56 -50.54 -10.19
C SER A 130 -34.69 -50.84 -11.18
N GLU A 131 -35.09 -49.84 -11.97
CA GLU A 131 -36.08 -50.00 -13.02
C GLU A 131 -35.61 -51.04 -14.05
N VAL A 132 -34.43 -50.83 -14.66
CA VAL A 132 -33.86 -51.76 -15.65
C VAL A 132 -33.77 -53.18 -15.09
N HIS A 133 -33.32 -53.32 -13.85
CA HIS A 133 -33.26 -54.63 -13.19
C HIS A 133 -34.64 -55.27 -13.05
N THR A 134 -35.65 -54.50 -12.64
CA THR A 134 -37.04 -54.97 -12.51
C THR A 134 -37.61 -55.39 -13.86
N ARG A 135 -37.36 -54.61 -14.93
CA ARG A 135 -37.80 -54.96 -16.29
C ARG A 135 -37.18 -56.27 -16.76
N LEU A 136 -35.87 -56.42 -16.57
CA LEU A 136 -35.15 -57.63 -16.96
C LEU A 136 -35.65 -58.86 -16.18
N GLN A 137 -35.95 -58.72 -14.89
CA GLN A 137 -36.51 -59.81 -14.08
C GLN A 137 -37.92 -60.18 -14.53
N TYR A 138 -38.75 -59.20 -14.88
CA TYR A 138 -40.08 -59.44 -15.45
C TYR A 138 -40.00 -60.24 -16.75
N GLN A 139 -39.17 -59.80 -17.71
CA GLN A 139 -38.95 -60.51 -18.97
C GLN A 139 -38.47 -61.95 -18.75
N LYS A 140 -37.47 -62.15 -17.88
CA LYS A 140 -36.97 -63.50 -17.54
C LYS A 140 -38.03 -64.39 -16.91
N THR A 141 -38.94 -63.83 -16.13
CA THR A 141 -40.00 -64.59 -15.47
C THR A 141 -41.11 -64.95 -16.47
N MET A 142 -41.50 -64.00 -17.32
CA MET A 142 -42.47 -64.23 -18.39
C MET A 142 -41.98 -65.31 -19.34
N GLN A 143 -40.74 -65.22 -19.80
CA GLN A 143 -40.11 -66.21 -20.68
C GLN A 143 -40.18 -67.62 -20.09
N LYS A 144 -39.87 -67.79 -18.80
CA LYS A 144 -39.97 -69.09 -18.10
C LYS A 144 -41.40 -69.62 -18.00
N ILE A 145 -42.39 -68.74 -17.86
CA ILE A 145 -43.81 -69.12 -17.84
C ILE A 145 -44.21 -69.64 -19.21
N VAL A 146 -43.88 -68.90 -20.28
CA VAL A 146 -44.15 -69.27 -21.67
C VAL A 146 -43.49 -70.61 -22.02
N GLU A 147 -42.20 -70.78 -21.72
CA GLU A 147 -41.47 -72.04 -21.88
C GLU A 147 -42.18 -73.19 -21.15
N GLY A 148 -42.57 -72.96 -19.89
CA GLY A 148 -43.26 -73.97 -19.10
C GLY A 148 -44.68 -74.32 -19.58
N ILE A 149 -45.33 -73.44 -20.35
CA ILE A 149 -46.62 -73.70 -20.99
C ILE A 149 -46.41 -74.48 -22.29
N GLN A 150 -45.46 -74.05 -23.14
CA GLN A 150 -45.08 -74.74 -24.37
C GLN A 150 -44.70 -76.21 -24.12
N GLU A 151 -43.95 -76.50 -23.05
CA GLU A 151 -43.50 -77.86 -22.73
C GLU A 151 -44.63 -78.80 -22.25
N ARG A 152 -45.70 -78.25 -21.66
CA ARG A 152 -46.71 -79.03 -20.92
C ARG A 152 -48.11 -78.99 -21.51
N CYS A 153 -48.42 -78.04 -22.38
CA CYS A 153 -49.76 -77.87 -22.93
C CYS A 153 -49.89 -78.63 -24.27
N PRO A 154 -50.84 -79.58 -24.38
CA PRO A 154 -51.05 -80.32 -25.63
C PRO A 154 -51.91 -79.57 -26.67
N ASP A 155 -52.52 -78.44 -26.31
CA ASP A 155 -53.36 -77.64 -27.20
C ASP A 155 -52.51 -76.58 -27.92
N GLU A 156 -52.20 -76.83 -29.19
CA GLU A 156 -51.34 -75.96 -30.00
C GLU A 156 -51.93 -74.56 -30.21
N ASN A 157 -53.26 -74.43 -30.33
CA ASN A 157 -53.89 -73.13 -30.55
C ASN A 157 -53.76 -72.23 -29.31
N LEU A 158 -53.94 -72.83 -28.13
CA LEU A 158 -53.76 -72.10 -26.87
C LEU A 158 -52.31 -71.67 -26.66
N VAL A 159 -51.34 -72.49 -27.07
CA VAL A 159 -49.92 -72.12 -27.02
C VAL A 159 -49.62 -70.94 -27.94
N GLU A 160 -50.18 -70.93 -29.16
CA GLU A 160 -49.99 -69.84 -30.12
C GLU A 160 -50.61 -68.51 -29.64
N ASP A 161 -51.81 -68.55 -29.07
CA ASP A 161 -52.46 -67.38 -28.47
C ASP A 161 -51.62 -66.79 -27.31
N ILE A 162 -51.05 -67.65 -26.46
CA ILE A 162 -50.21 -67.23 -25.33
C ILE A 162 -48.89 -66.62 -25.81
N LEU A 163 -48.33 -67.13 -26.91
CA LEU A 163 -47.13 -66.55 -27.52
C LEU A 163 -47.40 -65.16 -28.08
N ALA A 164 -48.48 -65.00 -28.83
CA ALA A 164 -48.90 -63.69 -29.34
C ALA A 164 -49.12 -62.70 -28.17
N LEU A 165 -49.78 -63.14 -27.09
CA LEU A 165 -50.00 -62.30 -25.91
C LEU A 165 -48.70 -61.93 -25.17
N SER A 166 -47.72 -62.84 -25.14
CA SER A 166 -46.40 -62.57 -24.56
C SER A 166 -45.63 -61.52 -25.36
N ASP A 167 -45.64 -61.63 -26.70
CA ASP A 167 -44.99 -60.68 -27.60
C ASP A 167 -45.63 -59.28 -27.48
N ASP A 168 -46.97 -59.23 -27.34
CA ASP A 168 -47.70 -57.99 -27.10
C ASP A 168 -47.37 -57.37 -25.74
N CYS A 169 -47.28 -58.18 -24.67
CA CYS A 169 -46.87 -57.71 -23.35
C CYS A 169 -45.45 -57.12 -23.36
N GLU A 170 -44.53 -57.72 -24.12
CA GLU A 170 -43.18 -57.20 -24.28
C GLU A 170 -43.17 -55.88 -25.06
N SER A 171 -43.95 -55.78 -26.14
CA SER A 171 -44.08 -54.58 -26.96
C SER A 171 -44.66 -53.39 -26.18
N ASP A 172 -45.78 -53.57 -25.47
CA ASP A 172 -46.45 -52.51 -24.71
C ASP A 172 -45.58 -51.99 -23.55
N TYR A 173 -44.84 -52.91 -22.92
CA TYR A 173 -43.94 -52.54 -21.83
C TYR A 173 -42.68 -51.82 -22.32
N MET A 174 -42.19 -52.13 -23.54
CA MET A 174 -41.09 -51.40 -24.19
C MET A 174 -41.50 -50.00 -24.68
N ASN A 175 -42.78 -49.78 -24.97
CA ASN A 175 -43.33 -48.53 -25.51
C ASN A 175 -43.95 -47.59 -24.45
N GLY A 176 -44.01 -48.00 -23.18
CA GLY A 176 -44.54 -47.18 -22.09
C GLY A 176 -43.76 -45.89 -21.82
N PRO A 177 -44.22 -44.99 -20.92
CA PRO A 177 -43.61 -43.67 -20.66
C PRO A 177 -42.16 -43.72 -20.16
N THR A 178 -41.72 -44.89 -19.72
CA THR A 178 -40.36 -45.19 -19.26
C THR A 178 -39.58 -46.05 -20.27
N GLY A 179 -40.25 -46.57 -21.30
CA GLY A 179 -39.67 -46.99 -22.57
C GLY A 179 -39.10 -45.77 -23.26
N MET A 180 -37.98 -45.95 -23.96
CA MET A 180 -37.28 -44.83 -24.58
C MET A 180 -38.16 -44.21 -25.67
N VAL A 181 -39.01 -43.25 -25.30
CA VAL A 181 -39.39 -42.21 -26.23
C VAL A 181 -38.06 -41.58 -26.60
N SER A 182 -37.64 -41.87 -27.83
CA SER A 182 -36.48 -41.29 -28.46
C SER A 182 -36.66 -39.79 -28.35
N ALA A 183 -36.08 -39.20 -27.31
CA ALA A 183 -36.11 -37.76 -27.11
C ALA A 183 -35.58 -37.17 -28.43
N PRO A 184 -36.34 -36.29 -29.10
CA PRO A 184 -35.83 -35.61 -30.27
C PRO A 184 -34.51 -34.96 -29.86
N SER A 185 -33.45 -35.37 -30.55
CA SER A 185 -32.08 -34.92 -30.32
C SER A 185 -32.07 -33.41 -30.04
N PRO A 186 -31.57 -32.95 -28.88
CA PRO A 186 -31.34 -31.53 -28.65
C PRO A 186 -30.06 -31.11 -29.40
N ALA A 187 -30.04 -31.36 -30.71
CA ALA A 187 -29.11 -30.70 -31.61
C ALA A 187 -29.69 -29.30 -31.88
N LYS A 188 -28.99 -28.28 -31.36
CA LYS A 188 -29.22 -26.83 -31.50
C LYS A 188 -30.00 -26.19 -30.35
N GLN A 189 -29.31 -25.85 -29.25
CA GLN A 189 -29.49 -24.55 -28.56
C GLN A 189 -28.51 -24.31 -27.37
N VAL A 190 -27.28 -24.82 -27.42
CA VAL A 190 -26.24 -24.45 -26.42
C VAL A 190 -24.98 -23.96 -27.13
N THR A 191 -25.09 -22.88 -27.88
CA THR A 191 -23.94 -22.09 -28.39
C THR A 191 -24.05 -20.59 -28.08
N SER A 192 -24.99 -20.16 -27.22
CA SER A 192 -25.19 -18.73 -26.93
C SER A 192 -24.67 -18.23 -25.59
N ILE A 193 -24.22 -19.08 -24.65
CA ILE A 193 -23.78 -18.61 -23.32
C ILE A 193 -22.26 -18.43 -23.21
N PHE A 194 -21.45 -19.17 -23.97
CA PHE A 194 -19.98 -19.05 -23.90
C PHE A 194 -19.35 -18.08 -24.93
N SER A 195 -20.13 -17.50 -25.84
CA SER A 195 -19.62 -16.56 -26.86
C SER A 195 -19.45 -15.12 -26.39
N SER A 196 -19.73 -14.80 -25.11
CA SER A 196 -19.66 -13.42 -24.59
C SER A 196 -18.34 -13.05 -23.88
N MET A 197 -17.34 -13.93 -23.79
CA MET A 197 -16.08 -13.61 -23.08
C MET A 197 -14.81 -13.69 -23.93
N ALA A 198 -14.94 -13.98 -25.23
CA ALA A 198 -13.79 -14.04 -26.13
C ALA A 198 -14.06 -13.30 -27.44
N SER A 199 -13.94 -11.99 -27.41
CA SER A 199 -13.38 -11.26 -28.54
C SER A 199 -12.69 -9.97 -28.13
N PRO A 200 -11.67 -9.57 -28.90
CA PRO A 200 -10.56 -8.76 -28.45
C PRO A 200 -10.78 -7.28 -28.76
N ALA A 201 -10.12 -6.45 -27.97
CA ALA A 201 -9.89 -5.06 -28.28
C ALA A 201 -9.06 -4.93 -29.56
N ALA A 202 -9.62 -4.31 -30.61
CA ALA A 202 -8.86 -3.65 -31.67
C ALA A 202 -9.75 -2.72 -32.53
N SER A 203 -9.75 -1.43 -32.20
CA SER A 203 -9.79 -0.32 -33.18
C SER A 203 -9.06 0.86 -32.55
N MET A 204 -7.77 1.01 -32.85
CA MET A 204 -7.23 2.06 -33.72
C MET A 204 -7.35 3.48 -33.15
N GLY A 205 -6.26 3.90 -32.52
CA GLY A 205 -5.82 5.29 -32.37
C GLY A 205 -4.31 5.23 -32.19
N ALA A 206 -3.59 5.58 -33.25
CA ALA A 206 -2.14 5.52 -33.36
C ALA A 206 -1.43 6.44 -32.38
N ASP A 207 -0.36 5.96 -31.74
CA ASP A 207 0.89 6.72 -31.70
C ASP A 207 2.08 5.80 -31.43
N GLU A 208 3.21 6.20 -32.01
CA GLU A 208 4.38 5.43 -32.38
C GLU A 208 5.54 5.81 -31.43
N SER A 209 6.03 4.90 -30.58
CA SER A 209 7.43 4.95 -30.11
C SER A 209 7.88 3.69 -29.34
N LEU A 210 8.81 2.98 -29.99
CA LEU A 210 10.00 2.30 -29.46
C LEU A 210 9.93 1.25 -28.32
N GLU A 211 10.38 0.06 -28.73
CA GLU A 211 10.82 -1.12 -27.99
C GLU A 211 11.58 -0.88 -26.67
N ARG A 212 11.23 -1.61 -25.60
CA ARG A 212 11.92 -2.87 -25.18
C ARG A 212 11.37 -3.37 -23.85
N SER A 213 10.74 -4.54 -23.93
CA SER A 213 10.31 -5.35 -22.80
C SER A 213 11.49 -6.18 -22.28
N THR A 214 11.80 -6.03 -20.99
CA THR A 214 12.30 -7.13 -20.16
C THR A 214 11.66 -7.05 -18.78
N SER A 215 10.58 -7.83 -18.61
CA SER A 215 10.28 -8.66 -17.43
C SER A 215 10.74 -8.12 -16.06
N ILE A 216 9.88 -7.33 -15.41
CA ILE A 216 9.96 -7.02 -13.97
C ILE A 216 9.19 -8.12 -13.22
N SER A 217 9.71 -9.35 -13.25
CA SER A 217 9.18 -10.46 -12.44
C SER A 217 10.28 -11.29 -11.77
N GLY A 218 11.46 -10.71 -11.57
CA GLY A 218 12.62 -11.43 -11.01
C GLY A 218 13.56 -10.62 -10.11
N ARG A 219 13.19 -9.42 -9.62
CA ARG A 219 14.06 -8.59 -8.75
C ARG A 219 13.44 -8.20 -7.41
N PHE A 220 12.97 -9.20 -6.65
CA PHE A 220 12.56 -8.97 -5.26
C PHE A 220 12.98 -10.07 -4.27
N MET A 221 14.05 -10.81 -4.56
CA MET A 221 14.58 -11.88 -3.70
C MET A 221 16.11 -11.87 -3.67
N SER A 222 16.74 -10.79 -3.20
CA SER A 222 18.19 -10.78 -2.98
C SER A 222 18.68 -9.79 -1.91
N PHE A 223 17.89 -9.48 -0.87
CA PHE A 223 18.35 -8.59 0.22
C PHE A 223 18.25 -9.15 1.65
N PHE A 224 17.89 -10.42 1.81
CA PHE A 224 17.95 -11.11 3.11
C PHE A 224 18.61 -12.48 2.94
N GLY A 225 19.94 -12.46 2.72
CA GLY A 225 20.82 -13.63 2.77
C GLY A 225 21.57 -13.64 4.10
N GLY A 226 21.40 -14.70 4.88
CA GLY A 226 21.67 -14.76 6.30
C GLY A 226 23.13 -14.65 6.74
N THR A 227 23.28 -14.19 7.99
CA THR A 227 24.39 -14.58 8.85
C THR A 227 23.85 -14.94 10.23
N LYS A 228 24.00 -16.23 10.54
CA LYS A 228 24.29 -16.86 11.84
C LYS A 228 23.38 -16.55 13.04
N GLU A 229 22.69 -17.61 13.49
CA GLU A 229 22.26 -17.83 14.87
C GLU A 229 23.43 -17.65 15.87
N PRO A 230 23.11 -17.11 17.04
CA PRO A 230 23.45 -17.82 18.27
C PRO A 230 22.24 -17.97 19.23
N GLU A 231 22.34 -18.99 20.07
CA GLU A 231 21.42 -19.39 21.15
C GLU A 231 21.02 -18.27 22.13
N ALA A 232 19.87 -18.53 22.77
CA ALA A 232 19.01 -17.65 23.58
C ALA A 232 19.62 -16.99 24.84
N PRO A 233 18.90 -16.02 25.45
CA PRO A 233 18.09 -16.41 26.61
C PRO A 233 16.71 -15.74 26.69
N ALA A 234 15.79 -16.42 27.38
CA ALA A 234 14.45 -15.97 27.74
C ALA A 234 14.46 -14.64 28.52
N MET A 235 13.64 -13.67 28.09
CA MET A 235 13.34 -12.47 28.87
C MET A 235 11.85 -12.31 29.14
N LYS A 236 11.62 -11.87 30.37
CA LYS A 236 10.39 -11.91 31.15
C LYS A 236 9.37 -10.88 30.66
N THR A 237 8.10 -11.24 30.82
CA THR A 237 6.94 -10.35 30.84
C THR A 237 7.20 -9.14 31.73
N ILE A 238 7.22 -7.94 31.15
CA ILE A 238 7.12 -6.67 31.89
C ILE A 238 5.80 -6.04 31.47
N GLN A 239 4.82 -6.13 32.36
CA GLN A 239 3.72 -5.18 32.48
C GLN A 239 4.33 -3.82 32.81
N ASP A 240 4.02 -2.79 32.03
CA ASP A 240 4.18 -1.41 32.50
C ASP A 240 2.99 -0.54 32.16
N LYS A 241 2.59 0.20 33.18
CA LYS A 241 1.46 1.13 33.29
C LYS A 241 1.62 2.35 32.36
N PRO A 242 0.53 3.01 31.94
CA PRO A 242 0.60 4.36 31.41
C PRO A 242 0.55 5.38 32.55
N GLN A 243 1.59 6.19 32.69
CA GLN A 243 1.51 7.47 33.41
C GLN A 243 2.39 8.53 32.74
N LEU A 244 1.83 9.76 32.71
CA LEU A 244 2.46 11.07 32.45
C LEU A 244 2.70 11.41 30.96
N ALA A 245 2.44 12.61 30.44
CA ALA A 245 2.05 13.87 31.07
C ALA A 245 1.42 14.83 30.03
N ASN A 246 0.64 15.77 30.57
CA ASN A 246 0.39 17.13 30.11
C ASN A 246 1.27 17.63 28.94
N LEU A 247 0.65 17.88 27.80
CA LEU A 247 1.07 18.94 26.89
C LEU A 247 0.12 20.12 27.08
N GLN A 248 0.55 21.06 27.92
CA GLN A 248 -0.04 22.40 28.00
C GLN A 248 0.11 23.07 26.64
N SER A 249 -1.03 23.50 26.08
CA SER A 249 -1.12 24.38 24.93
C SER A 249 -0.57 25.76 25.28
N PHE A 250 0.55 26.15 24.71
CA PHE A 250 0.93 27.56 24.59
C PHE A 250 0.32 28.12 23.30
N GLY A 251 -0.95 28.53 23.39
CA GLY A 251 -1.60 29.36 22.38
C GLY A 251 -1.37 30.83 22.73
N GLY A 252 -0.28 31.42 22.26
CA GLY A 252 -0.05 32.87 22.30
C GLY A 252 -0.50 33.49 20.99
N SER A 253 -1.64 34.18 21.00
CA SER A 253 -2.05 35.07 19.91
C SER A 253 -1.24 36.36 19.99
N PHE A 254 -0.41 36.64 18.99
CA PHE A 254 0.16 37.95 18.77
C PHE A 254 -0.78 38.69 17.80
N SER A 255 -1.63 39.55 18.35
CA SER A 255 -2.42 40.52 17.57
C SER A 255 -1.69 41.86 17.69
N GLU A 256 -1.17 42.34 16.57
CA GLU A 256 -0.50 43.62 16.43
C GLU A 256 -1.55 44.71 16.15
N ALA A 257 -1.45 45.82 16.87
CA ALA A 257 -2.09 47.11 16.61
C ALA A 257 -1.04 48.20 16.87
#